data_AF-A0A017T618-F1
#
_entry.id   AF-A0A017T618-F1
#
_cell.length_a   1.000
_cell.length_b   1.000
_cell.length_c   1.000
_cell.angle_alpha   90.00
_cell.angle_beta   90.00
_cell.angle_gamma   90.00
#
_symmetry.space_group_name_H-M   'P 1'
#
loop_
_entity.id
_entity.type
_entity.pdbx_description
1 polymer ?
#
loop_
_entity_poly.entity_id
_entity_poly.type
_entity_poly.pdbx_seq_one_letter_code
_entity_poly.pdbx_strand_id
1 'polypeptide(L)'
;MHTHRSLTVFAASLLAVVASALPGVARADEPVSPGPLTGPGDLRGPAARSPVNLVEPVGLATDAVLGLEMPDLEASSYDIPGQIVVDARDDLDAEGLLDLATGVGVSFVPTALAGETKIQIASVAKGNEQQVMERLARDPRVEAVEPLARVQALFTPNDPLLKNQWHMGRVGAPRAWDFATGRGVTVAVVDTGIACETHGPFTKGTDLADTACVPGWSFVDKSEHASDDHGHGTHVAGTIAQSTNNGLGAAGLAFHARLMPVKVLNANGWGTTADVADGIRWAADHGAHVINLSLGGPRNSKVLQSAVEHAMSRGAVVIAAAGNTGGPVGFPGATEGVIAVSATGEDDKIARFSSRGEEVDIAAPGVNVTQQTVCNGGRNKCERFPAFSGTSMASPHVAGAAALVMSLGVTEPKAVEEVLRATARVVDESEGAKKLYGAGLLHADAAVARVTQIHAVVRFVALLALTAFLAHGVARKGRGSVSPWRPSFLLAALIAGPGLLFFAPWVLTRAMLPVDLLARPFADLDLLIGLSVHRWLPLANALIPFGLTALFFGVKKLRPAVAGFATGTAAYLTSIVVLGEVSGPVGQVGLVVWCAVNAAACLWIARTNLVEER
;
A
#
# COMPACT_ATOMS: atom_id res chain seq x y z
N MET A 1 -23.25 -33.64 -31.28
CA MET A 1 -22.09 -33.10 -32.02
C MET A 1 -21.99 -31.56 -32.03
N HIS A 2 -23.08 -30.77 -32.12
CA HIS A 2 -22.96 -29.30 -32.15
C HIS A 2 -22.44 -28.64 -30.85
N THR A 3 -22.58 -29.28 -29.69
CA THR A 3 -22.20 -28.71 -28.38
C THR A 3 -20.69 -28.55 -28.16
N HIS A 4 -19.84 -29.41 -28.73
CA HIS A 4 -18.39 -29.32 -28.52
C HIS A 4 -17.75 -28.13 -29.25
N ARG A 5 -18.21 -27.77 -30.47
CA ARG A 5 -17.64 -26.64 -31.23
C ARG A 5 -17.87 -25.28 -30.54
N SER A 6 -18.94 -25.12 -29.75
CA SER A 6 -19.21 -23.85 -29.07
C SER A 6 -18.29 -23.59 -27.87
N LEU A 7 -17.84 -24.62 -27.13
CA LEU A 7 -16.90 -24.42 -26.02
C LEU A 7 -15.50 -24.04 -26.53
N THR A 8 -15.01 -24.65 -27.62
CA THR A 8 -13.68 -24.33 -28.16
C THR A 8 -13.61 -22.90 -28.70
N VAL A 9 -14.68 -22.45 -29.38
CA VAL A 9 -14.78 -21.06 -29.86
C VAL A 9 -14.90 -20.08 -28.68
N PHE A 10 -15.65 -20.42 -27.63
CA PHE A 10 -15.78 -19.58 -26.43
C PHE A 10 -14.44 -19.43 -25.67
N ALA A 11 -13.68 -20.52 -25.52
CA ALA A 11 -12.34 -20.46 -24.93
C ALA A 11 -11.38 -19.60 -25.77
N ALA A 12 -11.41 -19.74 -27.10
CA ALA A 12 -10.59 -18.92 -28.00
C ALA A 12 -10.96 -17.42 -27.95
N SER A 13 -12.25 -17.09 -27.86
CA SER A 13 -12.70 -15.69 -27.70
C SER A 13 -12.30 -15.10 -26.34
N LEU A 14 -12.33 -15.90 -25.26
CA LEU A 14 -11.87 -15.46 -23.94
C LEU A 14 -10.36 -15.19 -23.93
N LEU A 15 -9.56 -16.08 -24.53
CA LEU A 15 -8.12 -15.88 -24.73
C LEU A 15 -7.81 -14.66 -25.61
N ALA A 16 -8.60 -14.39 -26.65
CA ALA A 16 -8.40 -13.22 -27.51
C ALA A 16 -8.65 -11.89 -26.77
N VAL A 17 -9.67 -11.84 -25.90
CA VAL A 17 -9.94 -10.67 -25.04
C VAL A 17 -8.83 -10.47 -24.01
N VAL A 18 -8.34 -11.55 -23.39
CA VAL A 18 -7.19 -11.50 -22.46
C VAL A 18 -5.92 -11.03 -23.18
N ALA A 19 -5.63 -11.52 -24.39
CA ALA A 19 -4.48 -11.09 -25.18
C ALA A 19 -4.53 -9.60 -25.58
N SER A 20 -5.73 -9.04 -25.77
CA SER A 20 -5.91 -7.61 -26.06
C SER A 20 -5.81 -6.67 -24.85
N ALA A 21 -5.68 -7.22 -23.63
CA ALA A 21 -5.63 -6.45 -22.38
C ALA A 21 -4.21 -6.30 -21.79
N LEU A 22 -3.20 -6.92 -22.41
CA LEU A 22 -1.80 -6.81 -21.98
C LEU A 22 -1.17 -5.51 -22.50
N PRO A 23 -0.48 -4.71 -21.67
CA PRO A 23 0.41 -3.66 -22.15
C PRO A 23 1.52 -4.27 -23.02
N GLY A 24 1.90 -3.57 -24.09
CA GLY A 24 2.87 -4.08 -25.05
C GLY A 24 4.26 -4.27 -24.43
N VAL A 25 4.68 -5.52 -24.25
CA VAL A 25 6.09 -5.86 -24.00
C VAL A 25 6.88 -5.44 -25.24
N ALA A 26 7.77 -4.46 -25.08
CA ALA A 26 8.67 -4.04 -26.14
C ALA A 26 9.55 -5.22 -26.56
N ARG A 27 9.71 -5.42 -27.88
CA ARG A 27 10.68 -6.38 -28.40
C ARG A 27 12.08 -5.92 -27.99
N ALA A 28 12.90 -6.86 -27.52
CA ALA A 28 14.33 -6.64 -27.42
C ALA A 28 14.93 -6.50 -28.83
N ASP A 29 15.65 -5.42 -29.07
CA ASP A 29 16.50 -5.27 -30.25
C ASP A 29 17.83 -6.01 -30.05
N GLU A 30 18.30 -6.67 -31.11
CA GLU A 30 19.58 -7.41 -31.13
C GLU A 30 20.80 -6.50 -31.37
N PRO A 31 22.04 -6.98 -31.10
CA PRO A 31 23.14 -6.10 -30.71
C PRO A 31 23.87 -5.41 -31.87
N VAL A 32 24.33 -4.18 -31.61
CA VAL A 32 25.21 -3.41 -32.50
C VAL A 32 26.67 -3.75 -32.21
N SER A 33 27.40 -4.22 -33.22
CA SER A 33 28.84 -4.48 -33.17
C SER A 33 29.69 -3.19 -33.11
N PRO A 34 30.89 -3.22 -32.51
CA PRO A 34 31.73 -2.03 -32.30
C PRO A 34 32.57 -1.65 -33.54
N GLY A 35 32.80 -0.34 -33.71
CA GLY A 35 33.77 0.26 -34.64
C GLY A 35 34.84 1.11 -33.91
N PRO A 36 36.04 1.34 -34.48
CA PRO A 36 37.24 1.56 -33.66
C PRO A 36 37.78 3.00 -33.57
N LEU A 37 38.42 3.28 -32.42
CA LEU A 37 39.65 4.07 -32.17
C LEU A 37 39.88 5.41 -32.90
N THR A 38 40.14 6.48 -32.12
CA THR A 38 41.39 7.30 -32.22
C THR A 38 41.60 8.28 -31.05
N GLY A 39 42.82 8.31 -30.50
CA GLY A 39 43.55 9.58 -30.22
C GLY A 39 43.37 10.26 -28.83
N PRO A 40 44.48 10.67 -28.16
CA PRO A 40 44.44 11.25 -26.80
C PRO A 40 44.66 12.77 -26.74
N GLY A 41 44.26 13.39 -25.61
CA GLY A 41 44.59 14.77 -25.24
C GLY A 41 44.62 14.97 -23.72
N ASP A 42 45.82 15.12 -23.16
CA ASP A 42 46.09 15.51 -21.76
C ASP A 42 45.94 17.04 -21.57
N LEU A 43 45.72 17.53 -20.33
CA LEU A 43 46.23 18.79 -19.76
C LEU A 43 45.54 19.20 -18.42
N ARG A 44 46.19 18.85 -17.30
CA ARG A 44 46.53 19.67 -16.10
C ARG A 44 45.63 20.87 -15.66
N GLY A 45 45.30 20.91 -14.35
CA GLY A 45 44.98 22.15 -13.60
C GLY A 45 46.24 22.93 -13.14
N PRO A 46 46.22 23.84 -12.12
CA PRO A 46 45.20 24.01 -11.05
C PRO A 46 44.92 25.48 -10.57
N ALA A 47 44.12 25.59 -9.48
CA ALA A 47 44.25 26.53 -8.33
C ALA A 47 43.54 27.93 -8.25
N ALA A 48 42.62 28.02 -7.27
CA ALA A 48 42.68 28.90 -6.07
C ALA A 48 41.94 30.28 -5.94
N ARG A 49 41.32 30.43 -4.75
CA ARG A 49 41.04 31.62 -3.89
C ARG A 49 39.74 32.45 -4.03
N SER A 50 39.00 32.47 -2.91
CA SER A 50 38.06 33.52 -2.46
C SER A 50 38.80 34.73 -1.86
N PRO A 51 38.08 35.82 -1.59
CA PRO A 51 38.21 36.45 -0.26
C PRO A 51 36.86 36.80 0.42
N VAL A 52 36.92 36.90 1.74
CA VAL A 52 35.86 37.40 2.65
C VAL A 52 36.10 38.89 2.93
N ASN A 53 35.07 39.66 3.22
CA ASN A 53 35.18 40.92 3.98
C ASN A 53 33.97 41.12 4.91
N LEU A 54 34.18 41.89 5.99
CA LEU A 54 33.33 41.94 7.20
C LEU A 54 32.87 43.38 7.51
N VAL A 55 31.60 43.53 7.96
CA VAL A 55 31.16 44.32 9.15
C VAL A 55 31.56 45.83 9.18
N GLU A 56 30.68 46.79 8.79
CA GLU A 56 29.63 47.51 9.61
C GLU A 56 30.11 48.88 10.17
N PRO A 57 29.32 49.75 10.89
CA PRO A 57 27.85 49.87 11.08
C PRO A 57 27.27 51.34 11.08
N VAL A 58 25.98 51.49 11.49
CA VAL A 58 25.24 52.69 12.00
C VAL A 58 24.85 53.76 10.96
N GLY A 59 23.61 54.30 10.88
CA GLY A 59 22.33 54.20 11.61
C GLY A 59 21.38 55.31 11.07
N LEU A 60 20.14 55.58 11.50
CA LEU A 60 19.19 55.04 12.50
C LEU A 60 17.78 55.60 12.13
N ALA A 61 16.68 54.82 12.14
CA ALA A 61 15.48 54.98 12.99
C ALA A 61 14.21 54.61 12.17
N THR A 62 13.07 54.10 12.66
CA THR A 62 12.63 53.47 13.94
C THR A 62 11.28 52.76 13.65
N ASP A 63 10.97 51.70 14.42
CA ASP A 63 9.65 51.04 14.61
C ASP A 63 8.91 50.49 13.35
N ALA A 64 8.79 49.18 13.06
CA ALA A 64 8.36 47.98 13.81
C ALA A 64 6.86 47.60 13.63
N VAL A 65 6.64 46.28 13.51
CA VAL A 65 5.39 45.47 13.66
C VAL A 65 4.79 44.86 12.37
N LEU A 66 4.81 43.51 12.35
CA LEU A 66 4.02 42.54 11.57
C LEU A 66 3.99 42.67 10.03
N GLY A 67 4.92 41.97 9.39
CA GLY A 67 4.80 41.45 8.02
C GLY A 67 5.14 39.96 8.00
N LEU A 68 4.12 39.10 8.18
CA LEU A 68 4.24 37.67 7.90
C LEU A 68 3.93 37.48 6.41
N GLU A 69 4.97 37.32 5.58
CA GLU A 69 4.77 36.79 4.23
C GLU A 69 4.37 35.32 4.34
N MET A 70 3.15 35.00 3.90
CA MET A 70 2.66 33.63 3.78
C MET A 70 3.53 32.87 2.75
N PRO A 71 3.97 31.63 3.03
CA PRO A 71 4.68 30.84 2.04
C PRO A 71 3.75 30.45 0.88
N ASP A 72 4.28 30.41 -0.34
CA ASP A 72 3.54 29.97 -1.52
C ASP A 72 2.94 28.56 -1.32
N LEU A 73 1.62 28.48 -1.38
CA LEU A 73 0.88 27.21 -1.29
C LEU A 73 0.97 26.47 -2.62
N GLU A 74 1.87 25.47 -2.72
CA GLU A 74 1.83 24.54 -3.85
C GLU A 74 0.54 23.71 -3.82
N ALA A 75 -0.09 23.55 -5.00
CA ALA A 75 -1.40 22.92 -5.15
C ALA A 75 -1.44 21.49 -4.61
N SER A 76 -2.39 21.21 -3.71
CA SER A 76 -2.49 19.93 -3.02
C SER A 76 -3.41 18.95 -3.75
N SER A 77 -3.19 17.64 -3.56
CA SER A 77 -4.09 16.60 -4.11
C SER A 77 -5.49 16.57 -3.49
N TYR A 78 -5.75 17.40 -2.45
CA TYR A 78 -7.04 17.53 -1.78
C TYR A 78 -7.85 18.74 -2.27
N ASP A 79 -7.23 19.64 -3.02
CA ASP A 79 -7.86 20.85 -3.56
C ASP A 79 -8.96 20.46 -4.56
N ILE A 80 -10.11 21.14 -4.50
CA ILE A 80 -11.22 20.96 -5.43
C ILE A 80 -10.96 21.88 -6.64
N PRO A 81 -10.61 21.35 -7.84
CA PRO A 81 -10.25 22.21 -8.97
C PRO A 81 -11.42 23.09 -9.40
N GLY A 82 -11.13 24.37 -9.64
CA GLY A 82 -12.14 25.40 -9.92
C GLY A 82 -12.92 25.89 -8.70
N GLN A 83 -12.49 25.61 -7.46
CA GLN A 83 -13.11 26.15 -6.24
C GLN A 83 -12.08 26.70 -5.26
N ILE A 84 -12.39 27.87 -4.70
CA ILE A 84 -11.60 28.54 -3.66
C ILE A 84 -12.50 28.84 -2.45
N VAL A 85 -11.89 28.92 -1.27
CA VAL A 85 -12.49 29.47 -0.06
C VAL A 85 -11.95 30.88 0.15
N VAL A 86 -12.83 31.80 0.52
CA VAL A 86 -12.50 33.21 0.77
C VAL A 86 -13.01 33.56 2.15
N ASP A 87 -12.09 33.91 3.04
CA ASP A 87 -12.41 34.50 4.34
C ASP A 87 -12.36 36.02 4.21
N ALA A 88 -13.48 36.68 4.48
CA ALA A 88 -13.64 38.11 4.33
C ALA A 88 -13.86 38.74 5.70
N ARG A 89 -13.48 40.01 5.90
CA ARG A 89 -13.53 40.61 7.23
C ARG A 89 -14.92 40.54 7.87
N ASP A 90 -14.95 40.23 9.17
CA ASP A 90 -16.18 40.13 9.98
C ASP A 90 -17.09 41.37 9.90
N ASP A 91 -16.53 42.56 9.65
CA ASP A 91 -17.27 43.82 9.54
C ASP A 91 -17.94 44.03 8.17
N LEU A 92 -17.69 43.17 7.18
CA LEU A 92 -18.18 43.33 5.81
C LEU A 92 -19.67 42.97 5.69
N ASP A 93 -20.44 43.87 5.09
CA ASP A 93 -21.86 43.66 4.81
C ASP A 93 -22.11 42.94 3.47
N ALA A 94 -23.38 42.66 3.17
CA ALA A 94 -23.77 41.94 1.96
C ALA A 94 -23.50 42.71 0.66
N GLU A 95 -23.47 44.04 0.72
CA GLU A 95 -23.17 44.90 -0.45
C GLU A 95 -21.65 44.90 -0.72
N GLY A 96 -20.84 45.00 0.33
CA GLY A 96 -19.39 44.88 0.25
C GLY A 96 -18.91 43.50 -0.22
N LEU A 97 -19.57 42.42 0.20
CA LEU A 97 -19.32 41.06 -0.31
C LEU A 97 -19.68 40.92 -1.80
N LEU A 98 -20.78 41.55 -2.25
CA LEU A 98 -21.21 41.51 -3.66
C LEU A 98 -20.28 42.33 -4.56
N ASP A 99 -19.82 43.49 -4.09
CA ASP A 99 -18.81 44.31 -4.78
C ASP A 99 -17.48 43.56 -4.89
N LEU A 100 -17.00 42.95 -3.80
CA LEU A 100 -15.78 42.12 -3.79
C LEU A 100 -15.85 40.98 -4.80
N ALA A 101 -16.96 40.23 -4.84
CA ALA A 101 -17.18 39.14 -5.80
C ALA A 101 -17.17 39.66 -7.26
N THR A 102 -17.87 40.77 -7.50
CA THR A 102 -17.98 41.39 -8.83
C THR A 102 -16.63 41.93 -9.30
N GLY A 103 -15.83 42.52 -8.41
CA GLY A 103 -14.50 43.07 -8.73
C GLY A 103 -13.52 42.03 -9.25
N VAL A 104 -13.59 40.78 -8.78
CA VAL A 104 -12.77 39.67 -9.30
C VAL A 104 -13.46 38.79 -10.34
N GLY A 105 -14.76 38.97 -10.57
CA GLY A 105 -15.53 38.25 -11.58
C GLY A 105 -15.98 36.85 -11.15
N VAL A 106 -16.17 36.63 -9.85
CA VAL A 106 -16.67 35.36 -9.29
C VAL A 106 -18.07 35.54 -8.70
N SER A 107 -18.70 34.42 -8.33
CA SER A 107 -19.91 34.42 -7.50
C SER A 107 -19.62 33.68 -6.20
N PHE A 108 -19.97 34.32 -5.08
CA PHE A 108 -19.85 33.74 -3.75
C PHE A 108 -21.10 32.93 -3.39
N VAL A 109 -20.86 31.74 -2.85
CA VAL A 109 -21.85 30.87 -2.23
C VAL A 109 -21.57 30.87 -0.72
N PRO A 110 -22.50 31.34 0.12
CA PRO A 110 -22.29 31.38 1.56
C PRO A 110 -22.23 29.98 2.16
N THR A 111 -21.30 29.78 3.10
CA THR A 111 -21.33 28.63 4.00
C THR A 111 -22.50 28.73 4.99
N ALA A 112 -22.81 27.63 5.70
CA ALA A 112 -23.91 27.59 6.67
C ALA A 112 -23.78 28.58 7.84
N LEU A 113 -22.56 29.08 8.11
CA LEU A 113 -22.26 30.07 9.16
C LEU A 113 -21.73 31.40 8.59
N ALA A 114 -21.81 31.63 7.28
CA ALA A 114 -21.26 32.84 6.63
C ALA A 114 -21.88 34.17 7.11
N GLY A 115 -23.03 34.13 7.79
CA GLY A 115 -23.58 35.32 8.47
C GLY A 115 -22.74 35.76 9.68
N GLU A 116 -22.09 34.80 10.35
CA GLU A 116 -21.24 34.98 11.53
C GLU A 116 -19.75 35.06 11.14
N THR A 117 -19.27 34.16 10.28
CA THR A 117 -17.84 34.02 9.97
C THR A 117 -17.42 34.63 8.63
N LYS A 118 -18.36 35.15 7.83
CA LYS A 118 -18.14 35.71 6.47
C LYS A 118 -17.50 34.80 5.41
N ILE A 119 -16.99 33.63 5.76
CA ILE A 119 -16.42 32.62 4.85
C ILE A 119 -17.38 32.32 3.68
N GLN A 120 -16.89 32.57 2.47
CA GLN A 120 -17.55 32.28 1.19
C GLN A 120 -16.83 31.16 0.43
N ILE A 121 -17.57 30.44 -0.41
CA ILE A 121 -17.01 29.56 -1.43
C ILE A 121 -17.19 30.22 -2.80
N ALA A 122 -16.15 30.29 -3.62
CA ALA A 122 -16.23 30.82 -4.98
C ALA A 122 -15.89 29.75 -6.02
N SER A 123 -16.69 29.68 -7.09
CA SER A 123 -16.35 28.88 -8.28
C SER A 123 -15.52 29.73 -9.25
N VAL A 124 -14.37 29.20 -9.68
CA VAL A 124 -13.40 29.85 -10.56
C VAL A 124 -13.20 28.99 -11.81
N ALA A 125 -12.89 29.62 -12.95
CA ALA A 125 -12.52 28.89 -14.15
C ALA A 125 -11.24 28.06 -13.90
N LYS A 126 -11.32 26.75 -14.15
CA LYS A 126 -10.21 25.81 -13.88
C LYS A 126 -8.94 26.23 -14.63
N GLY A 127 -7.84 26.38 -13.89
CA GLY A 127 -6.56 26.92 -14.35
C GLY A 127 -6.31 28.40 -13.97
N ASN A 128 -7.34 29.13 -13.51
CA ASN A 128 -7.23 30.54 -13.10
C ASN A 128 -7.29 30.74 -11.57
N GLU A 129 -7.33 29.66 -10.78
CA GLU A 129 -7.47 29.70 -9.32
C GLU A 129 -6.41 30.61 -8.70
N GLN A 130 -5.12 30.36 -8.98
CA GLN A 130 -4.01 31.16 -8.46
C GLN A 130 -4.15 32.67 -8.77
N GLN A 131 -4.51 33.02 -10.01
CA GLN A 131 -4.66 34.41 -10.42
C GLN A 131 -5.82 35.11 -9.69
N VAL A 132 -6.90 34.39 -9.38
CA VAL A 132 -8.03 34.94 -8.62
C VAL A 132 -7.68 35.06 -7.13
N MET A 133 -7.00 34.06 -6.56
CA MET A 133 -6.52 34.10 -5.17
C MET A 133 -5.54 35.26 -4.96
N GLU A 134 -4.54 35.45 -5.84
CA GLU A 134 -3.62 36.59 -5.77
C GLU A 134 -4.30 37.96 -5.83
N ARG A 135 -5.44 38.07 -6.54
CA ARG A 135 -6.20 39.32 -6.62
C ARG A 135 -7.02 39.56 -5.35
N LEU A 136 -7.61 38.51 -4.79
CA LEU A 136 -8.36 38.57 -3.53
C LEU A 136 -7.43 38.83 -2.34
N ALA A 137 -6.27 38.17 -2.26
CA ALA A 137 -5.29 38.34 -1.19
C ALA A 137 -4.67 39.76 -1.12
N ARG A 138 -4.86 40.59 -2.15
CA ARG A 138 -4.43 42.01 -2.18
C ARG A 138 -5.57 42.98 -1.84
N ASP A 139 -6.81 42.51 -1.69
CA ASP A 139 -7.94 43.36 -1.28
C ASP A 139 -8.01 43.44 0.25
N PRO A 140 -7.97 44.64 0.87
CA PRO A 140 -7.97 44.79 2.33
C PRO A 140 -9.29 44.40 3.02
N ARG A 141 -10.26 43.84 2.28
CA ARG A 141 -11.50 43.24 2.79
C ARG A 141 -11.43 41.70 2.90
N VAL A 142 -10.35 41.08 2.43
CA VAL A 142 -10.09 39.64 2.51
C VAL A 142 -9.07 39.39 3.62
N GLU A 143 -9.37 38.46 4.52
CA GLU A 143 -8.46 38.04 5.59
C GLU A 143 -7.61 36.84 5.15
N ALA A 144 -8.23 35.88 4.45
CA ALA A 144 -7.54 34.73 3.86
C ALA A 144 -8.22 34.29 2.55
N VAL A 145 -7.45 33.68 1.65
CA VAL A 145 -7.99 33.04 0.45
C VAL A 145 -7.11 31.86 0.05
N GLU A 146 -7.74 30.70 -0.11
CA GLU A 146 -7.06 29.42 -0.32
C GLU A 146 -7.85 28.53 -1.31
N PRO A 147 -7.24 27.50 -1.91
CA PRO A 147 -7.97 26.46 -2.62
C PRO A 147 -9.00 25.79 -1.69
N LEU A 148 -10.22 25.52 -2.17
CA LEU A 148 -11.18 24.79 -1.34
C LEU A 148 -10.77 23.32 -1.26
N ALA A 149 -10.18 22.90 -0.16
CA ALA A 149 -9.74 21.53 0.07
C ALA A 149 -10.85 20.60 0.58
N ARG A 150 -10.76 19.31 0.25
CA ARG A 150 -11.58 18.25 0.85
C ARG A 150 -11.07 17.88 2.24
N VAL A 151 -11.92 18.04 3.24
CA VAL A 151 -11.70 17.48 4.58
C VAL A 151 -12.46 16.15 4.76
N GLN A 152 -11.87 15.19 5.47
CA GLN A 152 -12.49 13.91 5.80
C GLN A 152 -12.24 13.54 7.26
N ALA A 153 -13.11 12.72 7.86
CA ALA A 153 -12.89 12.18 9.19
C ALA A 153 -11.79 11.10 9.12
N LEU A 154 -10.57 11.45 9.56
CA LEU A 154 -9.42 10.56 9.56
C LEU A 154 -9.46 9.62 10.78
N PHE A 155 -9.17 8.34 10.55
CA PHE A 155 -8.78 7.45 11.65
C PHE A 155 -7.38 7.85 12.13
N THR A 156 -7.33 8.61 13.22
CA THR A 156 -6.08 8.90 13.95
C THR A 156 -6.06 8.04 15.22
N PRO A 157 -5.13 7.08 15.33
CA PRO A 157 -4.94 6.31 16.55
C PRO A 157 -4.64 7.17 17.78
N ASN A 158 -5.03 6.69 18.96
CA ASN A 158 -4.88 7.42 20.24
C ASN A 158 -3.51 7.21 20.94
N ASP A 159 -2.52 6.64 20.25
CA ASP A 159 -1.21 6.28 20.81
C ASP A 159 -0.36 7.54 21.11
N PRO A 160 0.04 7.79 22.38
CA PRO A 160 0.60 9.09 22.80
C PRO A 160 1.89 9.55 22.10
N LEU A 161 2.67 8.62 21.55
CA LEU A 161 3.91 8.89 20.84
C LEU A 161 3.76 8.90 19.31
N LEU A 162 2.55 8.74 18.75
CA LEU A 162 2.34 8.85 17.30
C LEU A 162 2.82 10.21 16.75
N LYS A 163 2.63 11.29 17.51
CA LYS A 163 3.18 12.63 17.22
C LYS A 163 4.72 12.71 17.18
N ASN A 164 5.41 11.73 17.77
CA ASN A 164 6.86 11.58 17.77
C ASN A 164 7.34 10.58 16.69
N GLN A 165 6.42 9.99 15.92
CA GLN A 165 6.69 9.12 14.79
C GLN A 165 6.51 9.88 13.47
N TRP A 166 7.37 10.89 13.24
CA TRP A 166 7.43 11.64 11.96
C TRP A 166 7.43 10.69 10.74
N HIS A 167 8.10 9.54 10.89
CA HIS A 167 8.24 8.48 9.91
C HIS A 167 6.90 7.87 9.46
N MET A 168 5.93 7.69 10.38
CA MET A 168 4.58 7.22 10.05
C MET A 168 3.82 8.26 9.22
N GLY A 169 3.96 9.54 9.56
CA GLY A 169 3.43 10.65 8.75
C GLY A 169 4.06 10.68 7.35
N ARG A 170 5.39 10.50 7.25
CA ARG A 170 6.12 10.58 5.97
C ARG A 170 5.74 9.50 4.98
N VAL A 171 5.46 8.27 5.44
CA VAL A 171 4.98 7.18 4.57
C VAL A 171 3.48 7.21 4.30
N GLY A 172 2.76 8.23 4.79
CA GLY A 172 1.32 8.38 4.60
C GLY A 172 0.45 7.47 5.49
N ALA A 173 0.99 6.91 6.57
CA ALA A 173 0.31 5.88 7.38
C ALA A 173 -1.15 6.24 7.79
N PRO A 174 -1.47 7.47 8.26
CA PRO A 174 -2.84 7.82 8.63
C PRO A 174 -3.87 7.61 7.51
N ARG A 175 -3.52 7.96 6.27
CA ARG A 175 -4.38 7.75 5.10
C ARG A 175 -4.36 6.30 4.63
N ALA A 176 -3.21 5.61 4.76
CA ALA A 176 -3.12 4.19 4.40
C ALA A 176 -4.09 3.32 5.23
N TRP A 177 -4.27 3.66 6.51
CA TRP A 177 -5.17 2.96 7.44
C TRP A 177 -6.66 3.05 7.08
N ASP A 178 -7.07 4.05 6.29
CA ASP A 178 -8.43 4.12 5.74
C ASP A 178 -8.71 3.02 4.70
N PHE A 179 -7.67 2.51 4.03
CA PHE A 179 -7.78 1.45 3.01
C PHE A 179 -7.38 0.06 3.53
N ALA A 180 -6.34 -0.05 4.36
CA ALA A 180 -5.77 -1.32 4.78
C ALA A 180 -5.06 -1.20 6.14
N THR A 181 -5.00 -2.30 6.89
CA THR A 181 -4.30 -2.37 8.20
C THR A 181 -3.40 -3.60 8.34
N GLY A 182 -3.17 -4.37 7.27
CA GLY A 182 -2.31 -5.57 7.28
C GLY A 182 -3.01 -6.85 7.78
N ARG A 183 -4.32 -6.78 8.06
CA ARG A 183 -5.13 -7.88 8.58
C ARG A 183 -4.99 -9.14 7.71
N GLY A 184 -4.67 -10.26 8.34
CA GLY A 184 -4.50 -11.56 7.66
C GLY A 184 -3.09 -11.84 7.12
N VAL A 185 -2.20 -10.86 7.16
CA VAL A 185 -0.80 -11.01 6.76
C VAL A 185 0.03 -11.55 7.91
N THR A 186 1.09 -12.29 7.59
CA THR A 186 2.12 -12.71 8.56
C THR A 186 3.47 -12.18 8.06
N VAL A 187 4.14 -11.36 8.87
CA VAL A 187 5.44 -10.76 8.57
C VAL A 187 6.49 -11.40 9.46
N ALA A 188 7.48 -12.05 8.86
CA ALA A 188 8.63 -12.57 9.57
C ALA A 188 9.68 -11.47 9.78
N VAL A 189 10.17 -11.36 11.00
CA VAL A 189 11.29 -10.49 11.36
C VAL A 189 12.49 -11.39 11.63
N VAL A 190 13.38 -11.48 10.65
CA VAL A 190 14.58 -12.31 10.67
C VAL A 190 15.73 -11.48 11.24
N ASP A 191 15.89 -11.54 12.57
CA ASP A 191 16.65 -10.55 13.35
C ASP A 191 17.15 -11.14 14.69
N THR A 192 17.20 -10.34 15.75
CA THR A 192 17.60 -10.65 17.13
C THR A 192 16.50 -11.31 17.98
N GLY A 193 15.32 -11.51 17.41
CA GLY A 193 14.10 -11.98 18.10
C GLY A 193 13.06 -10.87 18.24
N ILE A 194 11.93 -11.17 18.88
CA ILE A 194 10.91 -10.16 19.22
C ILE A 194 10.43 -10.40 20.66
N ALA A 195 10.12 -9.34 21.41
CA ALA A 195 9.41 -9.42 22.69
C ALA A 195 7.92 -9.81 22.54
N CYS A 196 7.64 -10.92 21.84
CA CYS A 196 6.32 -11.44 21.48
C CYS A 196 5.64 -12.27 22.60
N GLU A 197 6.41 -12.83 23.52
CA GLU A 197 5.93 -13.72 24.58
C GLU A 197 6.64 -13.45 25.91
N THR A 198 6.09 -14.01 27.00
CA THR A 198 6.78 -14.06 28.30
C THR A 198 7.22 -15.50 28.55
N HIS A 199 8.53 -15.76 28.43
CA HIS A 199 9.10 -17.09 28.57
C HIS A 199 10.42 -17.04 29.36
N GLY A 200 10.54 -17.89 30.39
CA GLY A 200 11.71 -17.92 31.25
C GLY A 200 11.96 -16.55 31.89
N PRO A 201 13.14 -15.91 31.69
CA PRO A 201 13.39 -14.56 32.16
C PRO A 201 12.78 -13.47 31.26
N PHE A 202 12.44 -13.78 30.00
CA PHE A 202 12.03 -12.77 29.01
C PHE A 202 10.55 -12.40 29.15
N THR A 203 10.22 -11.13 28.88
CA THR A 203 8.85 -10.60 29.03
C THR A 203 8.30 -10.02 27.72
N LYS A 204 7.01 -10.26 27.44
CA LYS A 204 6.31 -9.65 26.30
C LYS A 204 6.35 -8.13 26.45
N GLY A 205 6.66 -7.41 25.38
CA GLY A 205 6.65 -5.95 25.37
C GLY A 205 5.24 -5.43 25.65
N THR A 206 5.08 -4.44 26.55
CA THR A 206 3.75 -3.96 26.95
C THR A 206 2.93 -3.48 25.75
N ASP A 207 3.56 -2.69 24.88
CA ASP A 207 2.93 -2.09 23.71
C ASP A 207 2.97 -3.00 22.44
N LEU A 208 3.31 -4.28 22.66
CA LEU A 208 3.02 -5.38 21.74
C LEU A 208 1.90 -6.29 22.28
N ALA A 209 1.21 -5.92 23.38
CA ALA A 209 0.22 -6.77 24.05
C ALA A 209 -0.87 -7.28 23.10
N ASP A 210 -1.45 -6.39 22.30
CA ASP A 210 -2.53 -6.70 21.34
C ASP A 210 -2.00 -7.16 19.98
N THR A 211 -0.71 -6.95 19.70
CA THR A 211 -0.04 -7.47 18.52
C THR A 211 -0.05 -9.00 18.54
N ALA A 212 -0.63 -9.57 17.48
CA ALA A 212 -0.71 -11.01 17.29
C ALA A 212 0.64 -11.56 16.82
N CYS A 213 1.31 -12.33 17.66
CA CYS A 213 2.49 -13.09 17.27
C CYS A 213 2.13 -14.55 16.96
N VAL A 214 2.66 -15.11 15.88
CA VAL A 214 2.62 -16.55 15.57
C VAL A 214 3.88 -17.24 16.14
N PRO A 215 3.91 -18.59 16.23
CA PRO A 215 5.11 -19.31 16.63
C PRO A 215 6.33 -18.92 15.80
N GLY A 216 7.49 -18.88 16.45
CA GLY A 216 8.77 -18.49 15.88
C GLY A 216 9.85 -19.55 16.05
N TRP A 217 11.09 -19.18 15.72
CA TRP A 217 12.25 -20.06 15.93
C TRP A 217 13.54 -19.28 16.15
N SER A 218 14.35 -19.73 17.10
CA SER A 218 15.73 -19.28 17.32
C SER A 218 16.72 -20.25 16.71
N PHE A 219 17.44 -19.81 15.69
CA PHE A 219 18.59 -20.53 15.13
C PHE A 219 19.83 -20.43 16.03
N VAL A 220 19.91 -19.37 16.84
CA VAL A 220 20.97 -19.16 17.83
C VAL A 220 20.89 -20.20 18.95
N ASP A 221 19.71 -20.38 19.52
CA ASP A 221 19.48 -21.21 20.71
C ASP A 221 18.85 -22.57 20.40
N LYS A 222 18.40 -22.77 19.15
CA LYS A 222 17.73 -23.97 18.62
C LYS A 222 16.45 -24.33 19.39
N SER A 223 15.58 -23.34 19.55
CA SER A 223 14.32 -23.45 20.27
C SER A 223 13.20 -22.65 19.61
N GLU A 224 11.95 -22.92 19.98
CA GLU A 224 10.76 -22.17 19.52
C GLU A 224 10.68 -20.75 20.12
N HIS A 225 11.48 -20.47 21.15
CA HIS A 225 11.45 -19.23 21.93
C HIS A 225 12.39 -18.17 21.36
N ALA A 226 11.99 -17.54 20.25
CA ALA A 226 12.71 -16.45 19.58
C ALA A 226 12.61 -15.09 20.31
N SER A 227 12.88 -15.09 21.63
CA SER A 227 12.87 -13.92 22.50
C SER A 227 14.00 -12.93 22.13
N ASP A 228 13.70 -11.62 22.25
CA ASP A 228 14.68 -10.56 21.98
C ASP A 228 15.52 -10.22 23.22
N ASP A 229 16.82 -10.49 23.13
CA ASP A 229 17.84 -10.21 24.15
C ASP A 229 18.73 -8.99 23.81
N HIS A 230 18.52 -8.34 22.66
CA HIS A 230 19.28 -7.19 22.17
C HIS A 230 18.42 -5.91 22.05
N GLY A 231 17.20 -6.05 21.54
CA GLY A 231 16.21 -4.99 21.32
C GLY A 231 16.07 -4.52 19.87
N HIS A 232 16.89 -5.01 18.94
CA HIS A 232 16.85 -4.51 17.57
C HIS A 232 15.62 -5.05 16.83
N GLY A 233 15.38 -6.35 16.94
CA GLY A 233 14.25 -7.03 16.30
C GLY A 233 12.90 -6.57 16.85
N THR A 234 12.80 -6.25 18.14
CA THR A 234 11.58 -5.63 18.71
C THR A 234 11.30 -4.24 18.12
N HIS A 235 12.33 -3.41 17.88
CA HIS A 235 12.19 -2.08 17.27
C HIS A 235 11.76 -2.15 15.79
N VAL A 236 12.37 -3.08 15.05
CA VAL A 236 12.00 -3.44 13.68
C VAL A 236 10.56 -3.94 13.62
N ALA A 237 10.19 -4.87 14.51
CA ALA A 237 8.87 -5.48 14.59
C ALA A 237 7.77 -4.48 14.93
N GLY A 238 8.00 -3.56 15.86
CA GLY A 238 7.05 -2.49 16.17
C GLY A 238 6.79 -1.59 14.96
N THR A 239 7.84 -1.23 14.21
CA THR A 239 7.70 -0.38 13.01
C THR A 239 6.75 -1.02 11.98
N ILE A 240 6.75 -2.37 11.91
CA ILE A 240 5.78 -3.15 11.12
C ILE A 240 4.40 -3.18 11.77
N ALA A 241 4.27 -3.68 13.02
CA ALA A 241 2.98 -4.02 13.63
C ALA A 241 2.92 -3.83 15.16
N GLN A 242 3.45 -2.73 15.68
CA GLN A 242 3.18 -2.27 17.05
C GLN A 242 1.66 -2.25 17.34
N SER A 243 1.25 -2.52 18.58
CA SER A 243 -0.16 -2.37 18.96
C SER A 243 -0.55 -0.92 18.76
N THR A 244 -1.72 -0.66 18.16
CA THR A 244 -2.12 0.67 17.70
C THR A 244 -3.55 0.94 18.13
N ASN A 245 -3.84 2.18 18.50
CA ASN A 245 -5.10 2.64 19.07
C ASN A 245 -5.44 1.95 20.43
N ASN A 246 -4.41 1.68 21.24
CA ASN A 246 -4.55 1.08 22.58
C ASN A 246 -4.38 2.10 23.74
N GLY A 247 -4.05 3.36 23.42
CA GLY A 247 -3.79 4.44 24.39
C GLY A 247 -2.39 4.41 25.03
N LEU A 248 -1.49 3.59 24.51
CA LEU A 248 -0.11 3.40 24.97
C LEU A 248 0.87 3.74 23.86
N GLY A 249 2.12 4.03 24.23
CA GLY A 249 3.27 3.96 23.33
C GLY A 249 3.09 4.57 21.93
N ALA A 250 3.33 3.73 20.91
CA ALA A 250 3.56 4.13 19.53
C ALA A 250 2.77 3.25 18.55
N ALA A 251 2.52 3.71 17.33
CA ALA A 251 1.79 2.94 16.32
C ALA A 251 2.71 2.09 15.42
N GLY A 252 2.12 1.11 14.74
CA GLY A 252 2.74 0.27 13.72
C GLY A 252 2.06 0.47 12.35
N LEU A 253 2.82 0.39 11.26
CA LEU A 253 2.29 0.71 9.92
C LEU A 253 1.20 -0.28 9.47
N ALA A 254 1.37 -1.56 9.76
CA ALA A 254 0.46 -2.66 9.46
C ALA A 254 -0.01 -3.34 10.76
N PHE A 255 -0.62 -2.57 11.67
CA PHE A 255 -0.93 -2.98 13.04
C PHE A 255 -1.91 -4.16 13.24
N HIS A 256 -2.59 -4.63 12.19
CA HIS A 256 -3.35 -5.89 12.22
C HIS A 256 -2.63 -7.07 11.53
N ALA A 257 -1.40 -6.89 11.06
CA ALA A 257 -0.56 -7.99 10.62
C ALA A 257 -0.06 -8.82 11.82
N ARG A 258 0.23 -10.09 11.56
CA ARG A 258 0.82 -11.00 12.55
C ARG A 258 2.34 -10.98 12.44
N LEU A 259 3.04 -10.97 13.57
CA LEU A 259 4.51 -11.06 13.61
C LEU A 259 4.97 -12.50 13.78
N MET A 260 5.99 -12.91 13.02
CA MET A 260 6.69 -14.18 13.18
C MET A 260 8.14 -13.89 13.61
N PRO A 261 8.53 -14.16 14.88
CA PRO A 261 9.88 -13.91 15.36
C PRO A 261 10.85 -15.00 14.87
N VAL A 262 11.89 -14.62 14.12
CA VAL A 262 12.91 -15.54 13.62
C VAL A 262 14.28 -15.04 14.06
N LYS A 263 14.81 -15.62 15.14
CA LYS A 263 16.05 -15.18 15.77
C LYS A 263 17.26 -15.84 15.10
N VAL A 264 17.97 -15.06 14.30
CA VAL A 264 19.23 -15.44 13.63
C VAL A 264 20.43 -14.63 14.14
N LEU A 265 20.18 -13.57 14.90
CA LEU A 265 21.19 -12.73 15.54
C LEU A 265 21.19 -12.95 17.07
N ASN A 266 22.37 -13.04 17.67
CA ASN A 266 22.57 -13.22 19.11
C ASN A 266 22.44 -11.90 19.90
N ALA A 267 22.61 -11.96 21.22
CA ALA A 267 22.57 -10.82 22.15
C ALA A 267 23.51 -9.63 21.82
N ASN A 268 24.48 -9.81 20.92
CA ASN A 268 25.40 -8.76 20.46
C ASN A 268 25.06 -8.25 19.05
N GLY A 269 23.94 -8.68 18.46
CA GLY A 269 23.51 -8.30 17.10
C GLY A 269 24.21 -9.07 15.97
N TRP A 270 24.90 -10.18 16.27
CA TRP A 270 25.67 -10.95 15.27
C TRP A 270 25.07 -12.34 15.00
N GLY A 271 25.14 -12.78 13.76
CA GLY A 271 24.74 -14.11 13.31
C GLY A 271 25.51 -14.53 12.06
N THR A 272 25.28 -15.73 11.54
CA THR A 272 25.97 -16.21 10.34
C THR A 272 25.09 -16.15 9.09
N THR A 273 25.74 -16.13 7.92
CA THR A 273 25.06 -16.26 6.62
C THR A 273 24.24 -17.56 6.49
N ALA A 274 24.62 -18.62 7.23
CA ALA A 274 23.87 -19.87 7.26
C ALA A 274 22.56 -19.71 8.06
N ASP A 275 22.63 -19.14 9.28
CA ASP A 275 21.45 -18.91 10.12
C ASP A 275 20.44 -17.98 9.43
N VAL A 276 20.93 -16.93 8.74
CA VAL A 276 20.08 -16.03 7.94
C VAL A 276 19.41 -16.78 6.79
N ALA A 277 20.12 -17.64 6.06
CA ALA A 277 19.55 -18.41 4.96
C ALA A 277 18.51 -19.42 5.45
N ASP A 278 18.80 -20.16 6.52
CA ASP A 278 17.85 -21.10 7.14
C ASP A 278 16.64 -20.36 7.72
N GLY A 279 16.83 -19.17 8.30
CA GLY A 279 15.76 -18.30 8.79
C GLY A 279 14.80 -17.84 7.69
N ILE A 280 15.33 -17.43 6.53
CA ILE A 280 14.51 -17.06 5.35
C ILE A 280 13.69 -18.28 4.87
N ARG A 281 14.33 -19.45 4.73
CA ARG A 281 13.66 -20.68 4.29
C ARG A 281 12.57 -21.12 5.27
N TRP A 282 12.91 -21.16 6.55
CA TRP A 282 11.99 -21.55 7.64
C TRP A 282 10.78 -20.62 7.70
N ALA A 283 10.99 -19.30 7.65
CA ALA A 283 9.90 -18.32 7.65
C ALA A 283 8.90 -18.58 6.50
N ALA A 284 9.42 -18.77 5.29
CA ALA A 284 8.61 -19.05 4.11
C ALA A 284 7.85 -20.40 4.20
N ASP A 285 8.48 -21.43 4.78
CA ASP A 285 7.84 -22.73 4.96
C ASP A 285 6.78 -22.74 6.09
N HIS A 286 6.90 -21.85 7.07
CA HIS A 286 5.95 -21.67 8.18
C HIS A 286 4.88 -20.58 7.91
N GLY A 287 4.76 -20.10 6.67
CA GLY A 287 3.68 -19.21 6.25
C GLY A 287 3.91 -17.71 6.51
N ALA A 288 5.17 -17.27 6.48
CA ALA A 288 5.48 -15.85 6.27
C ALA A 288 5.08 -15.42 4.85
N HIS A 289 4.48 -14.25 4.75
CA HIS A 289 4.05 -13.63 3.49
C HIS A 289 4.96 -12.45 3.12
N VAL A 290 5.54 -11.80 4.14
CA VAL A 290 6.61 -10.82 4.01
C VAL A 290 7.74 -11.25 4.95
N ILE A 291 8.99 -11.16 4.51
CA ILE A 291 10.19 -11.45 5.29
C ILE A 291 11.04 -10.19 5.33
N ASN A 292 11.17 -9.57 6.50
CA ASN A 292 12.01 -8.40 6.73
C ASN A 292 13.37 -8.81 7.31
N LEU A 293 14.43 -8.37 6.64
CA LEU A 293 15.84 -8.59 6.99
C LEU A 293 16.50 -7.23 7.27
N SER A 294 16.35 -6.72 8.48
CA SER A 294 16.96 -5.46 8.95
C SER A 294 18.47 -5.60 9.26
N LEU A 295 19.14 -6.48 8.54
CA LEU A 295 20.51 -6.94 8.75
C LEU A 295 21.27 -7.01 7.43
N GLY A 296 22.60 -7.14 7.48
CA GLY A 296 23.39 -7.38 6.28
C GLY A 296 24.88 -7.55 6.51
N GLY A 297 25.59 -7.97 5.46
CA GLY A 297 27.03 -8.17 5.43
C GLY A 297 27.63 -8.02 4.03
N PRO A 298 28.97 -7.99 3.91
CA PRO A 298 29.65 -7.63 2.66
C PRO A 298 29.77 -8.79 1.64
N ARG A 299 29.34 -10.01 1.97
CA ARG A 299 29.61 -11.21 1.19
C ARG A 299 28.37 -11.72 0.46
N ASN A 300 28.41 -11.68 -0.88
CA ASN A 300 27.50 -12.44 -1.73
C ASN A 300 27.58 -13.95 -1.40
N SER A 301 26.44 -14.62 -1.34
CA SER A 301 26.34 -16.05 -1.04
C SER A 301 25.27 -16.72 -1.90
N LYS A 302 25.65 -17.76 -2.64
CA LYS A 302 24.70 -18.64 -3.36
C LYS A 302 23.69 -19.30 -2.43
N VAL A 303 24.03 -19.46 -1.14
CA VAL A 303 23.11 -20.01 -0.13
C VAL A 303 22.01 -19.00 0.23
N LEU A 304 22.33 -17.69 0.29
CA LEU A 304 21.33 -16.64 0.45
C LEU A 304 20.44 -16.54 -0.79
N GLN A 305 21.04 -16.53 -1.99
CA GLN A 305 20.30 -16.51 -3.26
C GLN A 305 19.27 -17.65 -3.33
N SER A 306 19.68 -18.89 -3.05
CA SER A 306 18.77 -20.05 -3.02
C SER A 306 17.72 -19.99 -1.90
N ALA A 307 17.99 -19.30 -0.79
CA ALA A 307 17.01 -19.08 0.27
C ALA A 307 15.94 -18.04 -0.14
N VAL A 308 16.35 -16.95 -0.82
CA VAL A 308 15.44 -15.94 -1.38
C VAL A 308 14.56 -16.54 -2.47
N GLU A 309 15.15 -17.26 -3.43
CA GLU A 309 14.41 -17.99 -4.48
C GLU A 309 13.37 -18.96 -3.89
N HIS A 310 13.75 -19.69 -2.83
CA HIS A 310 12.83 -20.55 -2.10
C HIS A 310 11.67 -19.73 -1.51
N ALA A 311 11.96 -18.64 -0.78
CA ALA A 311 10.93 -17.79 -0.20
C ALA A 311 9.96 -17.22 -1.25
N MET A 312 10.47 -16.73 -2.37
CA MET A 312 9.64 -16.26 -3.49
C MET A 312 8.79 -17.38 -4.09
N SER A 313 9.33 -18.60 -4.25
CA SER A 313 8.55 -19.75 -4.74
C SER A 313 7.41 -20.16 -3.78
N ARG A 314 7.57 -19.87 -2.48
CA ARG A 314 6.53 -20.02 -1.46
C ARG A 314 5.55 -18.83 -1.43
N GLY A 315 5.74 -17.81 -2.26
CA GLY A 315 4.86 -16.64 -2.35
C GLY A 315 5.15 -15.56 -1.30
N ALA A 316 6.35 -15.56 -0.71
CA ALA A 316 6.78 -14.55 0.24
C ALA A 316 7.57 -13.42 -0.45
N VAL A 317 7.29 -12.17 -0.08
CA VAL A 317 8.09 -10.99 -0.45
C VAL A 317 9.29 -10.90 0.49
N VAL A 318 10.50 -10.75 -0.03
CA VAL A 318 11.72 -10.59 0.77
C VAL A 318 12.20 -9.14 0.67
N ILE A 319 12.44 -8.51 1.82
CA ILE A 319 12.77 -7.08 1.95
C ILE A 319 13.95 -6.97 2.89
N ALA A 320 14.98 -6.20 2.50
CA ALA A 320 16.18 -6.06 3.31
C ALA A 320 16.73 -4.64 3.36
N ALA A 321 17.43 -4.35 4.45
CA ALA A 321 18.20 -3.13 4.62
C ALA A 321 19.36 -3.05 3.62
N ALA A 322 19.50 -1.93 2.91
CA ALA A 322 20.59 -1.74 1.93
C ALA A 322 22.00 -1.73 2.57
N GLY A 323 22.12 -1.27 3.82
CA GLY A 323 23.37 -1.24 4.58
C GLY A 323 23.70 0.15 5.14
N ASN A 324 24.55 0.18 6.17
CA ASN A 324 24.87 1.38 6.96
C ASN A 324 26.33 1.88 6.77
N THR A 325 26.96 1.59 5.62
CA THR A 325 28.39 1.92 5.38
C THR A 325 28.60 3.20 4.57
N GLY A 326 27.57 3.72 3.91
CA GLY A 326 27.70 4.74 2.87
C GLY A 326 28.42 4.25 1.60
N GLY A 327 28.66 2.94 1.47
CA GLY A 327 29.26 2.29 0.30
C GLY A 327 28.20 1.57 -0.56
N PRO A 328 28.61 0.53 -1.32
CA PRO A 328 27.70 -0.35 -2.05
C PRO A 328 26.62 -0.98 -1.17
N VAL A 329 25.54 -1.46 -1.80
CA VAL A 329 24.50 -2.26 -1.15
C VAL A 329 25.09 -3.58 -0.63
N GLY A 330 24.74 -3.96 0.60
CA GLY A 330 25.18 -5.21 1.24
C GLY A 330 24.21 -6.37 0.98
N PHE A 331 24.62 -7.59 1.35
CA PHE A 331 23.78 -8.79 1.25
C PHE A 331 23.05 -9.06 2.58
N PRO A 332 21.76 -9.39 2.61
CA PRO A 332 20.96 -9.86 1.47
C PRO A 332 20.32 -8.77 0.59
N GLY A 333 20.44 -7.47 0.89
CA GLY A 333 19.88 -6.39 0.03
C GLY A 333 20.24 -6.51 -1.46
N ALA A 334 21.51 -6.74 -1.79
CA ALA A 334 21.98 -6.92 -3.17
C ALA A 334 21.73 -8.34 -3.76
N THR A 335 20.77 -9.11 -3.22
CA THR A 335 20.43 -10.46 -3.70
C THR A 335 19.26 -10.37 -4.67
N GLU A 336 19.30 -11.08 -5.80
CA GLU A 336 18.23 -10.99 -6.80
C GLU A 336 16.89 -11.49 -6.21
N GLY A 337 15.84 -10.67 -6.32
CA GLY A 337 14.52 -10.94 -5.75
C GLY A 337 14.29 -10.40 -4.34
N VAL A 338 15.24 -9.64 -3.77
CA VAL A 338 15.07 -8.89 -2.52
C VAL A 338 14.81 -7.43 -2.84
N ILE A 339 13.78 -6.83 -2.22
CA ILE A 339 13.56 -5.38 -2.28
C ILE A 339 14.57 -4.71 -1.34
N ALA A 340 15.58 -4.02 -1.89
CA ALA A 340 16.60 -3.37 -1.07
C ALA A 340 16.19 -1.94 -0.69
N VAL A 341 16.23 -1.64 0.62
CA VAL A 341 15.68 -0.41 1.20
C VAL A 341 16.77 0.51 1.72
N SER A 342 16.85 1.72 1.15
CA SER A 342 17.75 2.79 1.59
C SER A 342 17.08 3.71 2.63
N ALA A 343 17.88 4.45 3.41
CA ALA A 343 17.41 5.21 4.57
C ALA A 343 17.40 6.72 4.34
N THR A 344 16.29 7.38 4.65
CA THR A 344 16.15 8.84 4.57
C THR A 344 15.88 9.51 5.91
N GLY A 345 16.20 10.81 5.99
CA GLY A 345 15.83 11.70 7.07
C GLY A 345 14.45 12.32 6.92
N GLU A 346 14.06 13.12 7.92
CA GLU A 346 12.82 13.90 7.92
C GLU A 346 12.77 14.96 6.81
N ASP A 347 13.95 15.38 6.34
CA ASP A 347 14.15 16.29 5.20
C ASP A 347 14.17 15.59 3.83
N ASP A 348 13.66 14.36 3.75
CA ASP A 348 13.72 13.41 2.62
C ASP A 348 15.13 12.99 2.17
N LYS A 349 16.21 13.62 2.66
CA LYS A 349 17.54 13.37 2.13
C LYS A 349 18.05 11.99 2.53
N ILE A 350 18.75 11.35 1.60
CA ILE A 350 19.45 10.10 1.86
C ILE A 350 20.42 10.27 3.05
N ALA A 351 20.30 9.39 4.04
CA ALA A 351 21.16 9.43 5.21
C ALA A 351 22.61 9.14 4.80
N ARG A 352 23.58 9.88 5.37
CA ARG A 352 25.00 9.74 5.02
C ARG A 352 25.54 8.30 5.14
N PHE A 353 25.02 7.54 6.11
CA PHE A 353 25.36 6.14 6.34
C PHE A 353 24.67 5.18 5.37
N SER A 354 23.60 5.58 4.67
CA SER A 354 22.87 4.68 3.78
C SER A 354 23.79 4.22 2.65
N SER A 355 23.93 2.90 2.54
CA SER A 355 24.45 2.25 1.35
C SER A 355 23.62 2.61 0.12
N ARG A 356 24.25 2.53 -1.04
CA ARG A 356 23.79 3.03 -2.34
C ARG A 356 24.30 2.15 -3.47
N GLY A 357 23.57 2.05 -4.57
CA GLY A 357 23.90 1.16 -5.67
C GLY A 357 22.74 1.03 -6.66
N GLU A 358 22.95 0.31 -7.75
CA GLU A 358 21.89 0.01 -8.73
C GLU A 358 20.87 -0.99 -8.17
N GLU A 359 21.24 -1.67 -7.08
CA GLU A 359 20.44 -2.62 -6.33
C GLU A 359 19.45 -1.96 -5.35
N VAL A 360 19.38 -0.62 -5.25
CA VAL A 360 18.39 0.07 -4.40
C VAL A 360 17.04 0.14 -5.13
N ASP A 361 16.00 -0.48 -4.57
CA ASP A 361 14.65 -0.46 -5.16
C ASP A 361 13.79 0.70 -4.68
N ILE A 362 13.93 1.09 -3.40
CA ILE A 362 13.10 2.12 -2.77
C ILE A 362 13.78 2.72 -1.53
N ALA A 363 13.47 3.98 -1.21
CA ALA A 363 13.88 4.66 0.01
C ALA A 363 12.75 4.75 1.03
N ALA A 364 13.07 4.65 2.32
CA ALA A 364 12.11 4.85 3.41
C ALA A 364 12.74 5.54 4.64
N PRO A 365 11.93 6.10 5.56
CA PRO A 365 12.41 6.74 6.80
C PRO A 365 13.33 5.85 7.63
N GLY A 366 14.59 6.26 7.81
CA GLY A 366 15.60 5.48 8.51
C GLY A 366 16.45 6.27 9.50
N VAL A 367 16.07 7.51 9.83
CA VAL A 367 16.78 8.35 10.82
C VAL A 367 15.83 8.73 11.95
N ASN A 368 16.28 8.61 13.20
CA ASN A 368 15.50 8.96 14.39
C ASN A 368 14.08 8.33 14.39
N VAL A 369 13.99 7.05 14.03
CA VAL A 369 12.73 6.29 14.00
C VAL A 369 12.36 5.88 15.43
N THR A 370 11.38 6.57 16.02
CA THR A 370 10.82 6.28 17.35
C THR A 370 9.98 5.00 17.31
N GLN A 371 10.35 3.98 18.10
CA GLN A 371 9.57 2.74 18.27
C GLN A 371 9.94 2.00 19.57
N GLN A 372 9.06 1.12 20.08
CA GLN A 372 9.33 0.30 21.26
C GLN A 372 10.55 -0.62 21.07
N THR A 373 11.29 -0.85 22.14
CA THR A 373 12.32 -1.89 22.22
C THR A 373 12.47 -2.37 23.67
N VAL A 374 13.28 -3.40 23.90
CA VAL A 374 13.47 -4.01 25.23
C VAL A 374 14.48 -3.26 26.11
N CYS A 375 14.41 -3.51 27.42
CA CYS A 375 15.43 -3.13 28.40
C CYS A 375 16.06 -4.38 29.01
N ASN A 376 17.26 -4.25 29.61
CA ASN A 376 17.88 -5.31 30.41
C ASN A 376 17.97 -6.67 29.70
N GLY A 377 18.21 -6.65 28.37
CA GLY A 377 18.20 -7.85 27.51
C GLY A 377 16.88 -8.61 27.53
N GLY A 378 15.74 -7.91 27.50
CA GLY A 378 14.39 -8.50 27.49
C GLY A 378 13.90 -9.05 28.84
N ARG A 379 14.72 -9.02 29.89
CA ARG A 379 14.48 -9.77 31.15
C ARG A 379 13.52 -9.14 32.15
N ASN A 380 13.01 -7.95 31.87
CA ASN A 380 12.10 -7.21 32.74
C ASN A 380 11.09 -6.46 31.88
N LYS A 381 9.82 -6.42 32.32
CA LYS A 381 8.82 -5.55 31.71
C LYS A 381 9.34 -4.11 31.73
N CYS A 382 9.39 -3.49 30.57
CA CYS A 382 9.70 -2.08 30.45
C CYS A 382 9.07 -1.47 29.20
N GLU A 383 8.92 -0.15 29.26
CA GLU A 383 8.50 0.69 28.15
C GLU A 383 9.63 1.66 27.86
N ARG A 384 10.33 1.44 26.74
CA ARG A 384 11.24 2.44 26.17
C ARG A 384 11.00 2.56 24.67
N PHE A 385 10.92 3.79 24.21
CA PHE A 385 10.65 4.15 22.82
C PHE A 385 11.78 5.04 22.27
N PRO A 386 13.03 4.55 22.21
CA PRO A 386 14.14 5.31 21.68
C PRO A 386 14.00 5.50 20.15
N ALA A 387 14.59 6.59 19.68
CA ALA A 387 14.77 6.83 18.26
C ALA A 387 16.04 6.11 17.78
N PHE A 388 15.93 5.20 16.81
CA PHE A 388 17.07 4.53 16.17
C PHE A 388 17.30 5.05 14.75
N SER A 389 18.53 4.91 14.25
CA SER A 389 18.91 5.32 12.88
C SER A 389 19.67 4.19 12.17
N GLY A 390 19.23 3.85 10.95
CA GLY A 390 19.81 2.83 10.09
C GLY A 390 18.86 2.44 8.95
N THR A 391 19.38 1.84 7.87
CA THR A 391 18.56 1.14 6.86
C THR A 391 17.75 0.00 7.47
N SER A 392 18.21 -0.52 8.60
CA SER A 392 17.49 -1.44 9.48
C SER A 392 16.15 -0.89 10.01
N MET A 393 16.00 0.43 10.11
CA MET A 393 14.75 1.10 10.50
C MET A 393 13.92 1.51 9.28
N ALA A 394 14.52 1.63 8.09
CA ALA A 394 13.81 1.91 6.83
C ALA A 394 13.12 0.67 6.24
N SER A 395 13.84 -0.48 6.22
CA SER A 395 13.32 -1.77 5.77
C SER A 395 11.93 -2.14 6.33
N PRO A 396 11.67 -2.03 7.66
CA PRO A 396 10.37 -2.38 8.22
C PRO A 396 9.20 -1.48 7.78
N HIS A 397 9.42 -0.24 7.33
CA HIS A 397 8.33 0.54 6.71
C HIS A 397 7.90 -0.08 5.39
N VAL A 398 8.85 -0.51 4.56
CA VAL A 398 8.54 -1.18 3.28
C VAL A 398 7.88 -2.54 3.55
N ALA A 399 8.31 -3.27 4.59
CA ALA A 399 7.65 -4.50 5.02
C ALA A 399 6.22 -4.30 5.56
N GLY A 400 5.99 -3.22 6.30
CA GLY A 400 4.64 -2.80 6.69
C GLY A 400 3.78 -2.46 5.48
N ALA A 401 4.29 -1.65 4.54
CA ALA A 401 3.56 -1.29 3.32
C ALA A 401 3.26 -2.51 2.42
N ALA A 402 4.20 -3.44 2.27
CA ALA A 402 3.98 -4.72 1.61
C ALA A 402 2.84 -5.52 2.28
N ALA A 403 2.81 -5.57 3.61
CA ALA A 403 1.72 -6.21 4.34
C ALA A 403 0.37 -5.50 4.14
N LEU A 404 0.34 -4.17 4.09
CA LEU A 404 -0.88 -3.42 3.76
C LEU A 404 -1.39 -3.80 2.36
N VAL A 405 -0.53 -3.79 1.35
CA VAL A 405 -0.84 -4.17 -0.05
C VAL A 405 -1.31 -5.63 -0.12
N MET A 406 -0.63 -6.56 0.53
CA MET A 406 -1.05 -7.97 0.54
C MET A 406 -2.42 -8.19 1.19
N SER A 407 -2.76 -7.43 2.23
CA SER A 407 -4.09 -7.55 2.90
C SER A 407 -5.29 -7.16 2.01
N LEU A 408 -5.03 -6.58 0.83
CA LEU A 408 -5.99 -6.26 -0.22
C LEU A 408 -6.13 -7.35 -1.30
N GLY A 409 -5.30 -8.40 -1.28
CA GLY A 409 -5.35 -9.52 -2.24
C GLY A 409 -4.26 -9.53 -3.31
N VAL A 410 -3.32 -8.58 -3.29
CA VAL A 410 -2.10 -8.62 -4.13
C VAL A 410 -1.12 -9.59 -3.46
N THR A 411 -1.02 -10.82 -3.95
CA THR A 411 -0.31 -11.93 -3.27
C THR A 411 0.82 -12.56 -4.09
N GLU A 412 1.05 -12.09 -5.32
CA GLU A 412 2.23 -12.41 -6.11
C GLU A 412 3.39 -11.47 -5.73
N PRO A 413 4.55 -11.98 -5.26
CA PRO A 413 5.62 -11.12 -4.74
C PRO A 413 6.07 -10.01 -5.69
N LYS A 414 6.17 -10.30 -7.00
CA LYS A 414 6.52 -9.28 -8.01
C LYS A 414 5.47 -8.18 -8.13
N ALA A 415 4.18 -8.53 -8.07
CA ALA A 415 3.10 -7.54 -8.11
C ALA A 415 3.11 -6.63 -6.85
N VAL A 416 3.51 -7.15 -5.69
CA VAL A 416 3.68 -6.33 -4.48
C VAL A 416 4.84 -5.34 -4.66
N GLU A 417 5.98 -5.77 -5.18
CA GLU A 417 7.11 -4.90 -5.50
C GLU A 417 6.73 -3.83 -6.52
N GLU A 418 6.12 -4.22 -7.65
CA GLU A 418 5.67 -3.34 -8.72
C GLU A 418 4.70 -2.26 -8.20
N VAL A 419 3.74 -2.62 -7.33
CA VAL A 419 2.84 -1.65 -6.68
C VAL A 419 3.63 -0.65 -5.85
N LEU A 420 4.52 -1.11 -4.96
CA LEU A 420 5.28 -0.24 -4.07
C LEU A 420 6.20 0.73 -4.84
N ARG A 421 6.87 0.24 -5.89
CA ARG A 421 7.75 1.04 -6.74
C ARG A 421 6.95 2.02 -7.62
N ALA A 422 5.85 1.59 -8.21
CA ALA A 422 5.01 2.44 -9.08
C ALA A 422 4.20 3.52 -8.32
N THR A 423 4.18 3.49 -6.99
CA THR A 423 3.58 4.54 -6.15
C THR A 423 4.59 5.26 -5.25
N ALA A 424 5.88 4.96 -5.37
CA ALA A 424 6.92 5.72 -4.68
C ALA A 424 6.95 7.17 -5.20
N ARG A 425 7.18 8.15 -4.32
CA ARG A 425 7.36 9.54 -4.75
C ARG A 425 8.78 9.71 -5.24
N VAL A 426 8.92 9.89 -6.55
CA VAL A 426 10.17 10.25 -7.21
C VAL A 426 10.72 11.55 -6.61
N VAL A 427 12.00 11.55 -6.26
CA VAL A 427 12.73 12.74 -5.75
C VAL A 427 13.45 13.45 -6.87
N ASP A 428 14.10 12.67 -7.74
CA ASP A 428 14.84 13.10 -8.94
C ASP A 428 14.91 11.87 -9.88
N GLU A 429 14.78 12.09 -11.17
CA GLU A 429 14.83 11.03 -12.21
C GLU A 429 16.27 10.69 -12.64
N SER A 430 17.28 11.43 -12.17
CA SER A 430 18.68 11.20 -12.53
C SER A 430 19.19 9.80 -12.13
N GLU A 431 20.10 9.25 -12.93
CA GLU A 431 20.76 7.98 -12.61
C GLU A 431 21.55 8.02 -11.29
N GLY A 432 21.96 9.22 -10.86
CA GLY A 432 22.55 9.43 -9.53
C GLY A 432 21.53 9.28 -8.41
N ALA A 433 20.33 9.83 -8.58
CA ALA A 433 19.23 9.72 -7.62
C ALA A 433 18.65 8.29 -7.56
N LYS A 434 18.50 7.59 -8.70
CA LYS A 434 18.07 6.18 -8.72
C LYS A 434 18.97 5.30 -7.86
N LYS A 435 20.29 5.53 -7.87
CA LYS A 435 21.25 4.77 -7.03
C LYS A 435 21.16 5.08 -5.53
N LEU A 436 20.39 6.10 -5.14
CA LEU A 436 20.17 6.51 -3.75
C LEU A 436 18.75 6.16 -3.27
N TYR A 437 17.74 6.41 -4.11
CA TYR A 437 16.31 6.31 -3.75
C TYR A 437 15.57 5.18 -4.48
N GLY A 438 16.19 4.50 -5.45
CA GLY A 438 15.53 3.52 -6.30
C GLY A 438 14.38 4.15 -7.10
N ALA A 439 13.18 3.62 -6.93
CA ALA A 439 11.95 4.18 -7.48
C ALA A 439 11.51 5.50 -6.81
N GLY A 440 12.05 5.84 -5.63
CA GLY A 440 11.70 7.02 -4.87
C GLY A 440 11.42 6.72 -3.39
N LEU A 441 10.74 7.65 -2.73
CA LEU A 441 10.35 7.53 -1.33
C LEU A 441 9.07 6.69 -1.18
N LEU A 442 9.03 5.83 -0.17
CA LEU A 442 7.85 5.02 0.14
C LEU A 442 6.63 5.89 0.49
N HIS A 443 5.55 5.71 -0.27
CA HIS A 443 4.21 6.24 0.03
C HIS A 443 3.23 5.06 0.14
N ALA A 444 2.99 4.62 1.38
CA ALA A 444 2.15 3.47 1.67
C ALA A 444 0.67 3.76 1.38
N ASP A 445 0.23 5.01 1.54
CA ASP A 445 -1.12 5.46 1.21
C ASP A 445 -1.41 5.40 -0.29
N ALA A 446 -0.47 5.88 -1.12
CA ALA A 446 -0.57 5.81 -2.57
C ALA A 446 -0.65 4.36 -3.06
N ALA A 447 0.14 3.45 -2.47
CA ALA A 447 0.11 2.02 -2.77
C ALA A 447 -1.28 1.40 -2.54
N VAL A 448 -1.84 1.54 -1.33
CA VAL A 448 -3.13 0.93 -0.96
C VAL A 448 -4.32 1.59 -1.66
N ALA A 449 -4.26 2.90 -1.90
CA ALA A 449 -5.28 3.63 -2.64
C ALA A 449 -5.32 3.18 -4.11
N ARG A 450 -4.14 3.04 -4.75
CA ARG A 450 -4.02 2.54 -6.13
C ARG A 450 -4.60 1.13 -6.27
N VAL A 451 -4.20 0.20 -5.40
CA VAL A 451 -4.73 -1.18 -5.42
C VAL A 451 -6.24 -1.18 -5.24
N THR A 452 -6.77 -0.47 -4.23
CA THR A 452 -8.21 -0.39 -3.98
C THR A 452 -8.97 0.18 -5.18
N GLN A 453 -8.44 1.24 -5.82
CA GLN A 453 -9.04 1.84 -7.01
C GLN A 453 -9.06 0.88 -8.22
N ILE A 454 -7.93 0.24 -8.51
CA ILE A 454 -7.81 -0.70 -9.64
C ILE A 454 -8.74 -1.90 -9.42
N HIS A 455 -8.74 -2.49 -8.22
CA HIS A 455 -9.62 -3.60 -7.86
C HIS A 455 -11.09 -3.23 -8.01
N ALA A 456 -11.50 -2.08 -7.45
CA ALA A 456 -12.86 -1.57 -7.55
C ALA A 456 -13.31 -1.42 -9.01
N VAL A 457 -12.52 -0.73 -9.84
CA VAL A 457 -12.84 -0.48 -11.25
C VAL A 457 -12.89 -1.79 -12.04
N VAL A 458 -11.86 -2.65 -11.97
CA VAL A 458 -11.78 -3.87 -12.77
C VAL A 458 -12.87 -4.87 -12.36
N ARG A 459 -13.10 -5.09 -11.06
CA ARG A 459 -14.16 -5.99 -10.56
C ARG A 459 -15.55 -5.48 -10.92
N PHE A 460 -15.80 -4.17 -10.85
CA PHE A 460 -17.09 -3.58 -11.20
C PHE A 460 -17.35 -3.60 -12.73
N VAL A 461 -16.36 -3.26 -13.55
CA VAL A 461 -16.47 -3.33 -15.02
C VAL A 461 -16.68 -4.78 -15.49
N ALA A 462 -15.94 -5.74 -14.93
CA ALA A 462 -16.16 -7.16 -15.21
C ALA A 462 -17.59 -7.60 -14.84
N LEU A 463 -18.10 -7.16 -13.68
CA LEU A 463 -19.47 -7.45 -13.25
C LEU A 463 -20.51 -6.86 -14.23
N LEU A 464 -20.36 -5.61 -14.66
CA LEU A 464 -21.26 -5.00 -15.64
C LEU A 464 -21.23 -5.74 -16.98
N ALA A 465 -20.05 -6.06 -17.50
CA ALA A 465 -19.88 -6.77 -18.78
C ALA A 465 -20.53 -8.17 -18.75
N LEU A 466 -20.27 -8.95 -17.69
CA LEU A 466 -20.85 -10.28 -17.52
C LEU A 466 -22.36 -10.24 -17.28
N THR A 467 -22.86 -9.24 -16.56
CA THR A 467 -24.30 -9.02 -16.36
C THR A 467 -24.99 -8.68 -17.68
N ALA A 468 -24.41 -7.82 -18.51
CA ALA A 468 -24.92 -7.49 -19.84
C ALA A 468 -24.92 -8.69 -20.79
N PHE A 469 -23.83 -9.49 -20.78
CA PHE A 469 -23.74 -10.73 -21.53
C PHE A 469 -24.84 -11.75 -21.14
N LEU A 470 -25.07 -11.94 -19.84
CA LEU A 470 -26.16 -12.78 -19.34
C LEU A 470 -27.53 -12.23 -19.74
N ALA A 471 -27.78 -10.93 -19.57
CA ALA A 471 -29.03 -10.29 -19.96
C ALA A 471 -29.35 -10.54 -21.45
N HIS A 472 -28.36 -10.39 -22.34
CA HIS A 472 -28.51 -10.65 -23.76
C HIS A 472 -28.79 -12.14 -24.06
N GLY A 473 -28.06 -13.06 -23.41
CA GLY A 473 -28.24 -14.50 -23.56
C GLY A 473 -29.56 -15.05 -22.98
N VAL A 474 -30.18 -14.32 -22.05
CA VAL A 474 -31.47 -14.61 -21.42
C VAL A 474 -32.63 -14.01 -22.22
N ALA A 475 -32.50 -12.77 -22.70
CA ALA A 475 -33.52 -12.10 -23.52
C ALA A 475 -33.86 -12.90 -24.80
N ARG A 476 -32.86 -13.53 -25.42
CA ARG A 476 -33.02 -14.39 -26.61
C ARG A 476 -33.86 -15.66 -26.40
N LYS A 477 -34.18 -16.06 -25.16
CA LYS A 477 -34.94 -17.31 -24.86
C LYS A 477 -36.47 -17.13 -24.71
N GLY A 478 -36.98 -15.91 -24.65
CA GLY A 478 -38.43 -15.64 -24.63
C GLY A 478 -39.13 -15.89 -23.28
N ARG A 479 -40.47 -15.73 -23.27
CA ARG A 479 -41.35 -15.66 -22.08
C ARG A 479 -41.07 -16.79 -21.05
N GLY A 480 -40.60 -16.40 -19.86
CA GLY A 480 -40.19 -17.29 -18.77
C GLY A 480 -38.87 -16.89 -18.06
N SER A 481 -38.20 -15.82 -18.49
CA SER A 481 -36.95 -15.36 -17.91
C SER A 481 -37.12 -14.34 -16.77
N VAL A 482 -36.21 -14.40 -15.79
CA VAL A 482 -36.09 -13.38 -14.75
C VAL A 482 -35.04 -12.34 -15.13
N SER A 483 -35.36 -11.06 -14.98
CA SER A 483 -34.44 -9.96 -15.29
C SER A 483 -33.26 -9.92 -14.29
N PRO A 484 -32.00 -9.80 -14.77
CA PRO A 484 -30.84 -9.59 -13.90
C PRO A 484 -30.80 -8.19 -13.27
N TRP A 485 -31.68 -7.27 -13.67
CA TRP A 485 -31.79 -5.93 -13.08
C TRP A 485 -32.62 -5.88 -11.78
N ARG A 486 -32.96 -7.04 -11.19
CA ARG A 486 -33.66 -7.09 -9.90
C ARG A 486 -32.71 -6.72 -8.75
N PRO A 487 -33.17 -5.99 -7.72
CA PRO A 487 -32.33 -5.63 -6.58
C PRO A 487 -31.65 -6.82 -5.90
N SER A 488 -32.32 -7.97 -5.80
CA SER A 488 -31.74 -9.18 -5.22
C SER A 488 -30.61 -9.81 -6.05
N PHE A 489 -30.63 -9.66 -7.39
CA PHE A 489 -29.49 -10.03 -8.24
C PHE A 489 -28.34 -9.06 -8.01
N LEU A 490 -28.59 -7.76 -8.14
CA LEU A 490 -27.56 -6.73 -8.06
C LEU A 490 -26.85 -6.74 -6.70
N LEU A 491 -27.59 -6.86 -5.61
CA LEU A 491 -27.05 -6.94 -4.25
C LEU A 491 -26.10 -8.15 -4.09
N ALA A 492 -26.55 -9.34 -4.50
CA ALA A 492 -25.76 -10.56 -4.40
C ALA A 492 -24.52 -10.54 -5.33
N ALA A 493 -24.64 -9.90 -6.50
CA ALA A 493 -23.54 -9.75 -7.45
C ALA A 493 -22.48 -8.75 -6.98
N LEU A 494 -22.88 -7.67 -6.31
CA LEU A 494 -21.97 -6.75 -5.63
C LEU A 494 -21.22 -7.45 -4.50
N ILE A 495 -21.93 -8.16 -3.61
CA ILE A 495 -21.32 -8.93 -2.51
C ILE A 495 -20.27 -9.92 -3.02
N ALA A 496 -20.55 -10.66 -4.09
CA ALA A 496 -19.64 -11.69 -4.61
C ALA A 496 -18.54 -11.16 -5.55
N GLY A 497 -18.72 -9.99 -6.16
CA GLY A 497 -17.83 -9.43 -7.19
C GLY A 497 -16.86 -8.37 -6.64
N PRO A 498 -17.22 -7.07 -6.63
CA PRO A 498 -16.38 -6.00 -6.11
C PRO A 498 -16.40 -5.85 -4.57
N GLY A 499 -17.42 -6.37 -3.88
CA GLY A 499 -17.76 -6.03 -2.49
C GLY A 499 -19.01 -5.14 -2.43
N LEU A 500 -19.78 -5.20 -1.34
CA LEU A 500 -21.04 -4.43 -1.22
C LEU A 500 -20.78 -2.94 -1.09
N LEU A 501 -19.80 -2.58 -0.25
CA LEU A 501 -19.35 -1.23 0.01
C LEU A 501 -17.94 -1.03 -0.55
N PHE A 502 -17.68 -1.52 -1.76
CA PHE A 502 -16.35 -1.42 -2.40
C PHE A 502 -15.83 0.02 -2.50
N PHE A 503 -16.74 1.00 -2.51
CA PHE A 503 -16.48 2.44 -2.52
C PHE A 503 -16.35 3.09 -1.13
N ALA A 504 -16.58 2.34 -0.04
CA ALA A 504 -16.44 2.89 1.32
C ALA A 504 -15.05 3.42 1.67
N PRO A 505 -13.90 2.87 1.21
CA PRO A 505 -12.58 3.34 1.62
C PRO A 505 -12.25 4.81 1.30
N TRP A 506 -13.04 5.44 0.43
CA TRP A 506 -12.93 6.88 0.11
C TRP A 506 -13.79 7.79 1.00
N VAL A 507 -14.54 7.22 1.96
CA VAL A 507 -15.51 7.94 2.82
C VAL A 507 -15.51 7.43 4.27
N LEU A 508 -15.15 6.16 4.49
CA LEU A 508 -15.18 5.44 5.75
C LEU A 508 -13.93 4.56 5.89
N THR A 509 -13.29 4.63 7.05
CA THR A 509 -12.05 3.91 7.36
C THR A 509 -12.23 2.39 7.45
N ARG A 510 -11.35 1.61 6.81
CA ARG A 510 -11.27 0.13 6.95
C ARG A 510 -10.55 -0.33 8.22
N ALA A 511 -10.09 0.59 9.07
CA ALA A 511 -9.77 0.27 10.46
C ALA A 511 -10.99 -0.37 11.18
N MET A 512 -12.20 0.13 10.90
CA MET A 512 -13.46 -0.44 11.39
C MET A 512 -13.76 -1.78 10.71
N LEU A 513 -13.79 -2.87 11.50
CA LEU A 513 -14.04 -4.22 10.98
C LEU A 513 -15.33 -4.36 10.13
N PRO A 514 -16.49 -3.77 10.48
CA PRO A 514 -17.68 -3.86 9.63
C PRO A 514 -17.50 -3.21 8.25
N VAL A 515 -16.72 -2.13 8.16
CA VAL A 515 -16.41 -1.46 6.88
C VAL A 515 -15.46 -2.34 6.05
N ASP A 516 -14.41 -2.90 6.67
CA ASP A 516 -13.50 -3.83 6.00
C ASP A 516 -14.22 -5.07 5.45
N LEU A 517 -15.13 -5.67 6.23
CA LEU A 517 -15.90 -6.84 5.83
C LEU A 517 -16.85 -6.56 4.66
N LEU A 518 -17.50 -5.40 4.63
CA LEU A 518 -18.47 -5.04 3.59
C LEU A 518 -17.81 -4.47 2.33
N ALA A 519 -16.62 -3.88 2.44
CA ALA A 519 -15.82 -3.41 1.32
C ALA A 519 -15.14 -4.54 0.54
N ARG A 520 -14.83 -5.67 1.20
CA ARG A 520 -14.29 -6.88 0.56
C ARG A 520 -15.35 -7.59 -0.29
N PRO A 521 -14.98 -8.13 -1.47
CA PRO A 521 -15.69 -9.25 -2.08
C PRO A 521 -15.83 -10.41 -1.10
N PHE A 522 -16.89 -11.20 -1.23
CA PHE A 522 -17.07 -12.44 -0.47
C PHE A 522 -15.86 -13.39 -0.59
N ALA A 523 -15.21 -13.43 -1.76
CA ALA A 523 -14.02 -14.22 -1.98
C ALA A 523 -12.82 -13.78 -1.13
N ASP A 524 -12.62 -12.48 -0.92
CA ASP A 524 -11.51 -11.88 -0.15
C ASP A 524 -11.69 -12.03 1.39
N LEU A 525 -12.72 -12.76 1.86
CA LEU A 525 -12.93 -13.05 3.27
C LEU A 525 -12.00 -14.16 3.80
N ASP A 526 -11.44 -15.00 2.94
CA ASP A 526 -10.45 -16.02 3.34
C ASP A 526 -9.09 -15.40 3.73
N LEU A 527 -8.77 -14.20 3.23
CA LEU A 527 -7.63 -13.38 3.68
C LEU A 527 -7.65 -13.15 5.19
N LEU A 528 -8.83 -13.03 5.80
CA LEU A 528 -8.99 -12.82 7.25
C LEU A 528 -8.54 -14.03 8.07
N ILE A 529 -8.63 -15.22 7.48
CA ILE A 529 -8.05 -16.46 8.03
C ILE A 529 -6.54 -16.42 7.79
N GLY A 530 -6.15 -16.24 6.52
CA GLY A 530 -4.78 -15.90 6.13
C GLY A 530 -4.52 -16.08 4.64
N LEU A 531 -3.59 -15.29 4.11
CA LEU A 531 -3.15 -15.32 2.70
C LEU A 531 -2.77 -16.73 2.21
N SER A 532 -2.17 -17.58 3.03
CA SER A 532 -1.82 -18.96 2.65
C SER A 532 -3.04 -19.80 2.22
N VAL A 533 -4.23 -19.49 2.75
CA VAL A 533 -5.51 -20.10 2.38
C VAL A 533 -6.06 -19.47 1.09
N HIS A 534 -5.97 -18.14 0.96
CA HIS A 534 -6.42 -17.38 -0.21
C HIS A 534 -5.81 -17.87 -1.53
N ARG A 535 -4.55 -18.33 -1.52
CA ARG A 535 -3.87 -18.91 -2.69
C ARG A 535 -4.62 -20.10 -3.33
N TRP A 536 -5.49 -20.77 -2.57
CA TRP A 536 -6.34 -21.88 -3.05
C TRP A 536 -7.73 -21.44 -3.53
N LEU A 537 -8.08 -20.16 -3.37
CA LEU A 537 -9.39 -19.58 -3.71
C LEU A 537 -10.60 -20.41 -3.20
N PRO A 538 -10.63 -20.86 -1.92
CA PRO A 538 -11.72 -21.68 -1.39
C PRO A 538 -13.08 -20.97 -1.40
N LEU A 539 -13.11 -19.64 -1.43
CA LEU A 539 -14.33 -18.84 -1.56
C LEU A 539 -14.60 -18.34 -2.99
N ALA A 540 -13.65 -18.48 -3.92
CA ALA A 540 -13.79 -18.09 -5.32
C ALA A 540 -13.84 -19.32 -6.24
N ASN A 541 -14.98 -20.01 -6.26
CA ASN A 541 -15.21 -21.16 -7.12
C ASN A 541 -16.71 -21.39 -7.37
N ALA A 542 -17.02 -22.26 -8.34
CA ALA A 542 -18.39 -22.55 -8.74
C ALA A 542 -19.19 -23.45 -7.76
N LEU A 543 -18.54 -24.09 -6.78
CA LEU A 543 -19.22 -24.98 -5.83
C LEU A 543 -20.14 -24.21 -4.89
N ILE A 544 -19.78 -22.97 -4.53
CA ILE A 544 -20.61 -22.11 -3.67
C ILE A 544 -21.93 -21.72 -4.37
N PRO A 545 -21.96 -21.08 -5.56
CA PRO A 545 -23.22 -20.81 -6.26
C PRO A 545 -23.98 -22.09 -6.67
N PHE A 546 -23.29 -23.22 -6.89
CA PHE A 546 -23.95 -24.51 -7.10
C PHE A 546 -24.67 -24.99 -5.83
N GLY A 547 -24.02 -24.94 -4.66
CA GLY A 547 -24.62 -25.26 -3.37
C GLY A 547 -25.80 -24.35 -3.03
N LEU A 548 -25.69 -23.05 -3.29
CA LEU A 548 -26.80 -22.09 -3.16
C LEU A 548 -27.97 -22.44 -4.11
N THR A 549 -27.68 -22.89 -5.33
CA THR A 549 -28.71 -23.36 -6.28
C THR A 549 -29.44 -24.60 -5.76
N ALA A 550 -28.71 -25.57 -5.21
CA ALA A 550 -29.28 -26.79 -4.64
C ALA A 550 -30.12 -26.50 -3.40
N LEU A 551 -29.59 -25.71 -2.46
CA LEU A 551 -30.26 -25.33 -1.21
C LEU A 551 -31.57 -24.56 -1.46
N PHE A 552 -31.59 -23.68 -2.47
CA PHE A 552 -32.75 -22.83 -2.79
C PHE A 552 -33.53 -23.28 -4.03
N PHE A 553 -33.34 -24.52 -4.48
CA PHE A 553 -33.96 -25.05 -5.71
C PHE A 553 -35.49 -24.85 -5.76
N GLY A 554 -36.19 -25.11 -4.65
CA GLY A 554 -37.63 -24.92 -4.52
C GLY A 554 -38.08 -23.45 -4.33
N VAL A 555 -37.16 -22.52 -4.04
CA VAL A 555 -37.48 -21.15 -3.64
C VAL A 555 -37.28 -20.19 -4.82
N LYS A 556 -38.23 -20.17 -5.75
CA LYS A 556 -38.18 -19.33 -6.98
C LYS A 556 -37.81 -17.86 -6.73
N LYS A 557 -38.17 -17.28 -5.58
CA LYS A 557 -37.83 -15.89 -5.19
C LYS A 557 -36.32 -15.64 -5.02
N LEU A 558 -35.52 -16.67 -4.69
CA LEU A 558 -34.08 -16.56 -4.42
C LEU A 558 -33.20 -16.82 -5.66
N ARG A 559 -33.73 -17.46 -6.72
CA ARG A 559 -32.99 -17.72 -7.98
C ARG A 559 -32.24 -16.48 -8.53
N PRO A 560 -32.79 -15.24 -8.50
CA PRO A 560 -32.05 -14.07 -8.97
C PRO A 560 -30.86 -13.71 -8.07
N ALA A 561 -30.95 -13.93 -6.75
CA ALA A 561 -29.82 -13.72 -5.85
C ALA A 561 -28.71 -14.75 -6.07
N VAL A 562 -29.08 -16.03 -6.27
CA VAL A 562 -28.11 -17.08 -6.62
C VAL A 562 -27.42 -16.78 -7.96
N ALA A 563 -28.18 -16.32 -8.96
CA ALA A 563 -27.61 -15.90 -10.25
C ALA A 563 -26.71 -14.66 -10.12
N GLY A 564 -27.09 -13.69 -9.28
CA GLY A 564 -26.29 -12.52 -8.98
C GLY A 564 -24.96 -12.90 -8.34
N PHE A 565 -25.01 -13.68 -7.27
CA PHE A 565 -23.83 -14.21 -6.58
C PHE A 565 -22.89 -14.93 -7.56
N ALA A 566 -23.41 -15.85 -8.37
CA ALA A 566 -22.63 -16.56 -9.38
C ALA A 566 -21.99 -15.60 -10.41
N THR A 567 -22.70 -14.56 -10.84
CA THR A 567 -22.17 -13.55 -11.77
C THR A 567 -21.06 -12.71 -11.12
N GLY A 568 -21.23 -12.34 -9.84
CA GLY A 568 -20.20 -11.66 -9.06
C GLY A 568 -18.95 -12.53 -8.88
N THR A 569 -19.10 -13.80 -8.51
CA THR A 569 -17.97 -14.76 -8.42
C THR A 569 -17.24 -14.88 -9.75
N ALA A 570 -17.95 -14.94 -10.88
CA ALA A 570 -17.33 -14.97 -12.21
C ALA A 570 -16.56 -13.67 -12.54
N ALA A 571 -17.08 -12.51 -12.15
CA ALA A 571 -16.42 -11.21 -12.33
C ALA A 571 -15.16 -11.10 -11.48
N TYR A 572 -15.21 -11.53 -10.22
CA TYR A 572 -14.06 -11.60 -9.34
C TYR A 572 -12.96 -12.52 -9.90
N LEU A 573 -13.31 -13.74 -10.32
CA LEU A 573 -12.36 -14.68 -10.95
C LEU A 573 -11.76 -14.13 -12.25
N THR A 574 -12.54 -13.38 -13.02
CA THR A 574 -12.04 -12.70 -14.22
C THR A 574 -11.06 -11.58 -13.85
N SER A 575 -11.31 -10.83 -12.76
CA SER A 575 -10.38 -9.80 -12.28
C SER A 575 -9.02 -10.38 -11.87
N ILE A 576 -8.98 -11.56 -11.25
CA ILE A 576 -7.71 -12.25 -10.93
C ILE A 576 -6.90 -12.55 -12.19
N VAL A 577 -7.56 -13.02 -13.27
CA VAL A 577 -6.88 -13.33 -14.54
C VAL A 577 -6.39 -12.07 -15.25
N VAL A 578 -7.17 -10.97 -15.19
CA VAL A 578 -6.83 -9.69 -15.82
C VAL A 578 -5.69 -8.97 -15.09
N LEU A 579 -5.68 -9.01 -13.76
CA LEU A 579 -4.68 -8.32 -12.94
C LEU A 579 -3.38 -9.11 -12.80
N GLY A 580 -3.45 -10.45 -12.72
CA GLY A 580 -2.26 -11.29 -12.55
C GLY A 580 -1.60 -11.24 -11.16
N GLU A 581 -2.20 -10.50 -10.22
CA GLU A 581 -1.65 -10.15 -8.90
C GLU A 581 -1.71 -11.26 -7.84
N VAL A 582 -2.22 -12.46 -8.16
CA VAL A 582 -2.46 -13.55 -7.18
C VAL A 582 -1.53 -14.74 -7.44
N SER A 583 -0.86 -15.24 -6.39
CA SER A 583 0.05 -16.39 -6.49
C SER A 583 -0.65 -17.73 -6.24
N GLY A 584 -0.80 -18.56 -7.28
CA GLY A 584 -1.35 -19.91 -7.15
C GLY A 584 -0.33 -20.97 -6.68
N PRO A 585 -0.75 -22.05 -6.00
CA PRO A 585 0.13 -23.16 -5.61
C PRO A 585 0.57 -24.05 -6.79
N VAL A 586 -0.13 -23.96 -7.93
CA VAL A 586 0.18 -24.66 -9.20
C VAL A 586 0.74 -23.68 -10.25
N GLY A 587 1.32 -22.57 -9.78
CA GLY A 587 1.80 -21.48 -10.63
C GLY A 587 0.69 -20.69 -11.34
N GLN A 588 1.09 -19.61 -12.01
CA GLN A 588 0.18 -18.63 -12.61
C GLN A 588 -0.68 -19.22 -13.74
N VAL A 589 -0.13 -20.10 -14.59
CA VAL A 589 -0.89 -20.78 -15.66
C VAL A 589 -1.98 -21.69 -15.09
N GLY A 590 -1.68 -22.47 -14.04
CA GLY A 590 -2.66 -23.32 -13.36
C GLY A 590 -3.79 -22.50 -12.73
N LEU A 591 -3.44 -21.36 -12.10
CA LEU A 591 -4.41 -20.43 -11.54
C LEU A 591 -5.32 -19.81 -12.62
N VAL A 592 -4.76 -19.36 -13.74
CA VAL A 592 -5.55 -18.77 -14.85
C VAL A 592 -6.56 -19.79 -15.40
N VAL A 593 -6.15 -21.05 -15.60
CA VAL A 593 -7.06 -22.12 -16.04
C VAL A 593 -8.14 -22.39 -15.00
N TRP A 594 -7.78 -22.48 -13.71
CA TRP A 594 -8.75 -22.65 -12.62
C TRP A 594 -9.80 -21.54 -12.58
N CYS A 595 -9.37 -20.28 -12.66
CA CYS A 595 -10.25 -19.12 -12.67
C CYS A 595 -11.16 -19.10 -13.90
N ALA A 596 -10.64 -19.38 -15.10
CA ALA A 596 -11.43 -19.42 -16.33
C ALA A 596 -12.50 -20.52 -16.31
N VAL A 597 -12.17 -21.74 -15.84
CA VAL A 597 -13.12 -22.85 -15.71
C VAL A 597 -14.21 -22.53 -14.68
N ASN A 598 -13.83 -22.01 -13.50
CA ASN A 598 -14.80 -21.66 -12.47
C ASN A 598 -15.69 -20.48 -12.87
N ALA A 599 -15.15 -19.46 -13.55
CA ALA A 599 -15.93 -18.34 -14.07
C ALA A 599 -16.96 -18.81 -15.11
N ALA A 600 -16.57 -19.67 -16.05
CA ALA A 600 -17.48 -20.26 -17.04
C ALA A 600 -18.59 -21.11 -16.39
N ALA A 601 -18.25 -21.91 -15.38
CA ALA A 601 -19.22 -22.69 -14.61
C ALA A 601 -20.18 -21.78 -13.81
N CYS A 602 -19.69 -20.72 -13.19
CA CYS A 602 -20.51 -19.71 -12.51
C CYS A 602 -21.50 -19.02 -13.46
N LEU A 603 -21.06 -18.63 -14.67
CA LEU A 603 -21.95 -18.05 -15.68
C LEU A 603 -23.01 -19.03 -16.18
N TRP A 604 -22.69 -20.33 -16.25
CA TRP A 604 -23.67 -21.38 -16.54
C TRP A 604 -24.71 -21.50 -15.41
N ILE A 605 -24.29 -21.51 -14.14
CA ILE A 605 -25.18 -21.51 -12.96
C ILE A 605 -26.07 -20.26 -12.92
N ALA A 606 -25.51 -19.09 -13.24
CA ALA A 606 -26.28 -17.85 -13.32
C ALA A 606 -27.38 -17.94 -14.39
N ARG A 607 -27.03 -18.46 -15.57
CA ARG A 607 -27.96 -18.62 -16.69
C ARG A 607 -29.09 -19.61 -16.40
N THR A 608 -28.81 -20.75 -15.75
CA THR A 608 -29.84 -21.73 -15.38
C THR A 608 -30.79 -21.17 -14.31
N ASN A 609 -30.28 -20.40 -13.35
CA ASN A 609 -31.13 -19.76 -12.35
C ASN A 609 -32.06 -18.69 -12.95
N LEU A 610 -31.64 -17.95 -13.97
CA LEU A 610 -32.44 -16.88 -14.62
C LEU A 610 -33.46 -17.37 -15.67
N VAL A 611 -33.37 -18.60 -16.15
CA VAL A 611 -34.28 -19.18 -17.16
C VAL A 611 -35.18 -20.21 -16.50
N GLU A 612 -36.50 -20.03 -16.53
CA GLU A 612 -37.42 -21.13 -16.22
C GLU A 612 -37.40 -22.16 -17.37
N GLU A 613 -37.17 -23.43 -17.03
CA GLU A 613 -37.52 -24.55 -17.90
C GLU A 613 -39.04 -24.73 -17.83
N ARG A 614 -39.64 -25.10 -18.97
CA ARG A 614 -41.09 -25.26 -19.13
C ARG A 614 -41.57 -26.62 -18.68
#